data_AF-A0A085GQ43-F1
#
_entry.id   AF-A0A085GQ43-F1
#
_cell.length_a   1.000
_cell.length_b   1.000
_cell.length_c   1.000
_cell.angle_alpha   90.00
_cell.angle_beta   90.00
_cell.angle_gamma   90.00
#
_symmetry.space_group_name_H-M   'P 1'
#
loop_
_entity.id
_entity.type
_entity.pdbx_description
1 polymer ?
#
loop_
_entity_poly.entity_id
_entity_poly.type
_entity_poly.pdbx_seq_one_letter_code
_entity_poly.pdbx_strand_id
1 'polypeptide(L)' 'MAMATKAKRFRICTEGATTDGREITREWIEQMAATYDPKVYGARINMEHIKGYFPDSAFRMYGDVTPKKWPTAR' A
#
# COMPACT_ATOMS: atom_id res chain seq x y z
N MET A 1 1.28 -20.78 -22.29
CA MET A 1 1.22 -20.22 -20.92
C MET A 1 2.08 -18.98 -20.89
N ALA A 2 1.49 -17.79 -20.89
CA ALA A 2 2.24 -16.53 -20.83
C ALA A 2 2.78 -16.34 -19.41
N MET A 3 4.09 -16.11 -19.29
CA MET A 3 4.76 -15.80 -18.03
C MET A 3 4.22 -14.45 -17.55
N ALA A 4 3.53 -14.44 -16.40
CA ALA A 4 3.00 -13.21 -15.84
C ALA A 4 4.15 -12.27 -15.48
N THR A 5 4.26 -11.13 -16.17
CA THR A 5 5.23 -10.09 -15.84
C THR A 5 5.02 -9.66 -14.40
N LYS A 6 6.01 -9.92 -13.54
CA LYS A 6 5.94 -9.58 -12.12
C LYS A 6 5.76 -8.07 -12.00
N ALA A 7 4.59 -7.64 -11.50
CA ALA A 7 4.29 -6.23 -11.33
C ALA A 7 5.37 -5.54 -10.47
N LYS A 8 5.80 -4.35 -10.90
CA LYS A 8 6.77 -3.55 -10.16
C LYS A 8 6.16 -3.20 -8.80
N ARG A 9 6.91 -3.41 -7.72
CA ARG A 9 6.49 -2.98 -6.38
C ARG A 9 6.70 -1.47 -6.25
N PHE A 10 5.76 -0.81 -5.58
CA PHE A 10 5.81 0.61 -5.30
C PHE A 10 5.94 0.85 -3.80
N ARG A 11 6.63 1.94 -3.44
CA ARG A 11 6.72 2.41 -2.06
C ARG A 11 5.48 3.22 -1.76
N ILE A 12 4.75 2.83 -0.72
CA ILE A 12 3.47 3.45 -0.34
C ILE A 12 3.61 4.59 0.67
N CYS A 13 4.67 4.58 1.47
CA CYS A 13 4.88 5.53 2.56
C CYS A 13 6.37 5.67 2.87
N THR A 14 6.78 6.88 3.27
CA THR A 14 8.12 7.23 3.76
C THR A 14 7.98 8.09 5.02
N GLU A 15 9.00 8.06 5.87
CA GLU A 15 9.11 9.01 6.98
C GLU A 15 9.19 10.46 6.46
N GLY A 16 8.62 11.40 7.20
CA GLY A 16 8.67 12.84 6.89
C GLY A 16 7.32 13.53 6.71
N ALA A 17 7.35 14.69 6.05
CA ALA A 17 6.19 15.57 5.91
C ALA A 17 5.12 15.00 4.97
N THR A 18 3.86 15.09 5.40
CA THR A 18 2.68 14.73 4.61
C THR A 18 2.00 15.96 4.03
N THR A 19 1.18 15.75 2.99
CA THR A 19 0.46 16.82 2.28
C THR A 19 -0.48 17.63 3.18
N ASP A 20 -0.95 17.04 4.28
CA ASP A 20 -1.82 17.66 5.26
C ASP A 20 -1.08 18.28 6.46
N GLY A 21 0.25 18.40 6.38
CA GLY A 21 1.07 19.11 7.37
C GLY A 21 1.42 18.31 8.63
N ARG A 22 1.10 17.02 8.66
CA ARG A 22 1.55 16.10 9.71
C ARG A 22 2.91 15.53 9.35
N GLU A 23 3.60 14.98 10.34
CA GLU A 23 4.86 14.28 10.14
C GLU A 23 4.67 12.79 10.46
N ILE A 24 5.08 11.92 9.55
CA ILE A 24 5.14 10.48 9.79
C ILE A 24 6.51 10.18 10.35
N THR A 25 6.54 9.80 11.63
CA THR A 25 7.79 9.36 12.27
C THR A 25 8.16 7.94 11.85
N ARG A 26 9.43 7.59 11.99
CA ARG A 26 9.94 6.26 11.66
C ARG A 26 9.29 5.17 12.52
N GLU A 27 9.09 5.48 13.81
CA GLU A 27 8.52 4.56 14.79
C GLU A 27 7.12 4.13 14.37
N TRP A 28 6.31 5.04 13.81
CA TRP A 28 4.98 4.71 13.31
C TRP A 28 5.06 3.70 12.16
N ILE A 29 5.99 3.88 11.23
CA ILE A 29 6.18 2.94 10.11
C ILE A 29 6.59 1.56 10.62
N GLU A 30 7.46 1.50 11.62
CA GLU A 30 7.91 0.24 12.20
C GLU A 30 6.81 -0.47 12.98
N GLN A 31 6.01 0.28 13.76
CA GLN A 31 4.85 -0.25 14.48
C GLN A 31 3.77 -0.75 13.50
N MET A 32 3.48 0.01 12.44
CA MET A 32 2.55 -0.43 11.38
C MET A 32 3.04 -1.71 10.72
N ALA A 33 4.32 -1.79 10.35
CA ALA A 33 4.87 -2.99 9.73
C ALA A 33 4.88 -4.21 10.67
N ALA A 34 5.12 -4.01 11.97
CA ALA A 34 5.16 -5.09 12.96
C ALA A 34 3.78 -5.70 13.27
N THR A 35 2.72 -4.89 13.19
CA THR A 35 1.35 -5.30 13.57
C THR A 35 0.48 -5.68 12.37
N TYR A 36 0.94 -5.42 11.15
CA TYR A 36 0.15 -5.65 9.94
C TYR A 36 0.09 -7.13 9.54
N ASP A 37 -1.08 -7.75 9.69
CA ASP A 37 -1.38 -9.07 9.12
C ASP A 37 -2.41 -8.96 7.97
N PRO A 38 -1.98 -9.12 6.70
CA PRO A 38 -2.89 -9.05 5.55
C PRO A 38 -3.92 -10.19 5.51
N LYS A 39 -3.76 -11.26 6.30
CA LYS A 39 -4.75 -12.34 6.42
C LYS A 39 -5.93 -11.95 7.30
N VAL A 40 -5.70 -11.09 8.29
CA VAL A 40 -6.77 -10.59 9.17
C VAL A 40 -7.38 -9.33 8.55
N TYR A 41 -6.54 -8.34 8.22
CA TYR A 41 -6.97 -7.07 7.62
C TYR A 41 -6.06 -6.68 6.44
N GLY A 42 -6.46 -7.10 5.23
CA GLY A 42 -5.80 -6.71 3.98
C GLY A 42 -6.13 -5.26 3.59
N ALA A 43 -5.12 -4.50 3.19
CA ALA A 43 -5.28 -3.12 2.73
C ALA A 43 -5.17 -3.10 1.20
N ARG A 44 -6.20 -2.55 0.54
CA ARG A 44 -6.25 -2.41 -0.92
C ARG A 44 -6.03 -0.96 -1.32
N ILE A 45 -5.27 -0.77 -2.39
CA ILE A 45 -4.98 0.54 -2.96
C ILE A 45 -6.11 0.93 -3.90
N ASN A 46 -6.75 2.04 -3.59
CA ASN A 46 -7.75 2.71 -4.41
C ASN A 46 -7.27 4.15 -4.62
N MET A 47 -7.18 4.61 -5.86
CA MET A 47 -6.62 5.95 -6.11
C MET A 47 -7.65 7.05 -5.86
N GLU A 48 -8.92 6.75 -6.08
CA GLU A 48 -10.02 7.71 -6.08
C GLU A 48 -10.69 7.81 -4.71
N HIS A 49 -10.36 6.91 -3.78
CA HIS A 49 -11.03 6.76 -2.48
C HIS A 49 -12.55 6.54 -2.60
N ILE A 50 -12.99 5.98 -3.73
CA ILE A 50 -14.40 5.64 -4.01
C ILE A 50 -14.52 4.13 -4.19
N LYS A 51 -15.43 3.50 -3.45
CA LYS A 51 -15.71 2.07 -3.60
C LYS A 51 -16.74 1.86 -4.71
N GLY A 52 -16.34 1.22 -5.80
CA GLY A 52 -17.26 0.80 -6.85
C GLY A 52 -18.31 -0.20 -6.32
N TYR A 53 -19.57 0.00 -6.70
CA TYR A 53 -20.66 -0.93 -6.36
C TYR A 53 -20.71 -2.15 -7.29
N PHE A 54 -20.25 -1.99 -8.53
CA PHE A 54 -20.26 -3.02 -9.56
C PHE A 54 -18.83 -3.53 -9.84
N PRO A 55 -18.67 -4.82 -10.17
CA PRO A 55 -17.36 -5.43 -10.41
C PRO A 55 -16.63 -4.89 -11.65
N ASP A 56 -17.38 -4.35 -12.62
CA ASP A 56 -16.89 -3.74 -13.86
C ASP A 56 -16.61 -2.23 -13.72
N SER A 57 -16.77 -1.66 -12.51
CA SER A 57 -16.62 -0.24 -12.24
C SER A 57 -15.26 0.32 -12.68
N ALA A 58 -15.26 1.61 -13.03
CA ALA A 58 -14.05 2.40 -13.22
C ALA A 58 -13.25 2.57 -11.91
N PHE A 59 -13.89 2.45 -10.74
CA PHE A 59 -13.26 2.59 -9.43
C PHE A 59 -12.74 1.24 -8.90
N ARG A 60 -11.66 0.76 -9.52
CA ARG A 60 -11.06 -0.55 -9.20
C ARG A 60 -10.09 -0.46 -8.04
N MET A 61 -9.84 -1.61 -7.42
CA MET A 61 -8.72 -1.76 -6.48
C MET A 61 -7.47 -2.10 -7.30
N TYR A 62 -6.50 -1.18 -7.33
CA TYR A 62 -5.33 -1.26 -8.21
C TYR A 62 -4.17 -2.09 -7.63
N GLY A 63 -4.28 -2.50 -6.36
CA GLY A 63 -3.29 -3.39 -5.76
C GLY A 63 -3.55 -3.67 -4.29
N ASP A 64 -2.71 -4.53 -3.73
CA ASP A 64 -2.73 -4.91 -2.32
C ASP A 64 -1.42 -4.47 -1.63
N VAL A 65 -1.52 -4.04 -0.38
CA VAL A 65 -0.35 -3.75 0.46
C VAL A 65 0.25 -5.08 0.92
N THR A 66 1.57 -5.23 0.75
CA THR A 66 2.29 -6.42 1.20
C THR A 66 3.36 -6.05 2.24
N PRO A 67 3.51 -6.82 3.33
CA PRO A 67 4.35 -6.47 4.50
C PRO A 67 5.86 -6.51 4.25
N LYS A 68 6.32 -6.63 3.00
CA LYS A 68 7.75 -6.76 2.72
C LYS A 68 8.44 -5.40 2.92
N LYS A 69 9.10 -5.21 4.07
CA LYS A 69 10.04 -4.10 4.31
C LYS A 69 11.05 -4.07 3.16
N TRP A 70 11.01 -3.00 2.36
CA TRP A 70 12.01 -2.78 1.33
C TRP A 70 13.36 -2.59 2.02
N PRO A 71 14.45 -3.26 1.59
CA PRO A 71 15.76 -2.95 2.12
C PRO A 71 16.00 -1.46 1.86
N THR A 72 16.30 -0.70 2.91
CA THR A 72 16.75 0.69 2.82
C THR A 72 18.11 0.71 2.10
N ALA A 73 18.08 0.54 0.79
CA ALA A 73 19.18 0.81 -0.11
C ALA A 73 18.68 1.88 -1.08
N ARG A 74 19.40 3.00 -1.08
CA ARG A 74 19.23 4.13 -1.98
C ARG A 74 19.35 3.70 -3.43
#